data_AF-A0A538A257-F1
#
_entry.id   AF-A0A538A257-F1
#
_cell.length_a   1.000
_cell.length_b   1.000
_cell.length_c   1.000
_cell.angle_alpha   90.00
_cell.angle_beta   90.00
_cell.angle_gamma   90.00
#
_symmetry.space_group_name_H-M   'P 1'
#
loop_
_entity.id
_entity.type
_entity.pdbx_description
1 polymer ?
#
loop_
_entity_poly.entity_id
_entity_poly.type
_entity_poly.pdbx_seq_one_letter_code
_entity_poly.pdbx_strand_id
1 'polypeptide(L)'
;GPQAVSTAADNMWRVTSGTIGVFGRIFQAQERKKIHGIVGISTVTQQAFQFGAREALFLVALFSLSLAIINLFPFLPLDGGHIFWSLVEKVRGKRVPFSVMERASAVGFLLVMILFAIGLTNDIHSLSNGGLNLR
;
A
#
# COMPACT_ATOMS: atom_id res chain seq x y z
N GLY A 1 -22.44 -17.37 -8.47
CA GLY A 1 -22.40 -18.84 -8.36
C GLY A 1 -21.06 -19.31 -7.81
N PRO A 2 -20.92 -20.59 -7.41
CA PRO A 2 -19.71 -21.14 -6.78
C PRO A 2 -18.41 -20.86 -7.56
N GLN A 3 -18.48 -20.87 -8.90
CA GLN A 3 -17.36 -20.54 -9.79
C GLN A 3 -16.95 -19.06 -9.75
N ALA A 4 -17.89 -18.14 -9.50
CA ALA A 4 -17.57 -16.72 -9.32
C ALA A 4 -16.85 -16.47 -7.99
N VAL A 5 -17.19 -17.26 -6.96
CA VAL A 5 -16.53 -17.21 -5.65
C VAL A 5 -15.12 -17.78 -5.74
N SER A 6 -14.90 -18.90 -6.43
CA SER A 6 -13.54 -19.43 -6.64
C SER A 6 -12.69 -18.48 -7.49
N THR A 7 -13.26 -17.92 -8.56
CA THR A 7 -12.56 -16.94 -9.41
C THR A 7 -12.21 -15.67 -8.64
N ALA A 8 -13.07 -15.22 -7.71
CA ALA A 8 -12.76 -14.09 -6.84
C ALA A 8 -11.63 -14.43 -5.84
N ALA A 9 -11.66 -15.63 -5.26
CA ALA A 9 -10.63 -16.10 -4.33
C ALA A 9 -9.26 -16.24 -5.02
N ASP A 10 -9.21 -16.80 -6.23
CA ASP A 10 -7.97 -16.95 -7.01
C ASP A 10 -7.38 -15.58 -7.38
N ASN A 11 -8.23 -14.62 -7.74
CA ASN A 11 -7.80 -13.26 -8.02
C ASN A 11 -7.31 -12.55 -6.76
N MET A 12 -8.00 -12.70 -5.62
CA MET A 12 -7.52 -12.17 -4.34
C MET A 12 -6.17 -12.78 -3.96
N TRP A 13 -6.00 -14.09 -4.12
CA TRP A 13 -4.75 -14.78 -3.81
C TRP A 13 -3.59 -14.29 -4.69
N ARG A 14 -3.84 -14.13 -5.99
CA ARG A 14 -2.85 -13.61 -6.93
C ARG A 14 -2.45 -12.16 -6.62
N VAL A 15 -3.41 -11.30 -6.30
CA VAL A 15 -3.13 -9.91 -5.93
C VAL A 15 -2.40 -9.82 -4.59
N THR A 16 -2.80 -10.63 -3.60
CA THR A 16 -2.18 -10.65 -2.26
C THR A 16 -0.73 -11.13 -2.33
N SER A 17 -0.48 -12.26 -3.00
CA SER A 17 0.88 -12.80 -3.18
C SER A 17 1.77 -11.89 -4.01
N GLY A 18 1.23 -11.25 -5.05
CA GLY A 18 1.92 -10.24 -5.84
C GLY A 18 2.34 -9.03 -5.00
N THR A 19 1.43 -8.51 -4.17
CA THR A 19 1.68 -7.38 -3.27
C THR A 19 2.77 -7.69 -2.23
N ILE A 20 2.75 -8.89 -1.62
CA ILE A 20 3.81 -9.35 -0.71
C ILE A 20 5.16 -9.43 -1.45
N GLY A 21 5.17 -9.91 -2.68
CA GLY A 21 6.35 -9.95 -3.53
C GLY A 21 6.94 -8.56 -3.85
N VAL A 22 6.10 -7.52 -3.95
CA VAL A 22 6.55 -6.13 -4.15
C VAL A 22 7.36 -5.64 -2.95
N PHE A 23 6.95 -5.93 -1.72
CA PHE A 23 7.73 -5.57 -0.52
C PHE A 23 9.12 -6.22 -0.52
N GLY A 24 9.23 -7.46 -0.99
CA GLY A 24 10.53 -8.14 -1.17
C GLY A 24 11.42 -7.47 -2.24
N ARG A 25 10.81 -6.87 -3.27
CA ARG A 25 11.53 -6.16 -4.35
C ARG A 25 12.06 -4.79 -3.91
N ILE A 26 11.49 -4.18 -2.86
CA ILE A 26 11.99 -2.90 -2.30
C ILE A 26 13.43 -3.04 -1.78
N PHE A 27 13.80 -4.22 -1.26
CA PHE A 27 15.15 -4.51 -0.77
C PHE A 27 16.17 -4.71 -1.90
N GLN A 28 15.73 -4.91 -3.16
CA GLN A 28 16.61 -5.05 -4.32
C GLN A 28 16.87 -3.68 -4.96
N ALA A 29 18.12 -3.23 -4.94
CA ALA A 29 18.52 -1.89 -5.42
C ALA A 29 18.16 -1.62 -6.90
N GLN A 30 18.08 -2.66 -7.72
CA GLN A 30 17.76 -2.58 -9.16
C GLN A 30 16.26 -2.29 -9.42
N GLU A 31 15.38 -2.65 -8.49
CA GLU A 31 13.92 -2.59 -8.64
C GLU A 31 13.31 -1.30 -8.04
N ARG A 32 14.07 -0.56 -7.22
CA ARG A 32 13.63 0.74 -6.65
C ARG A 32 13.31 1.79 -7.72
N LYS A 33 13.97 1.70 -8.89
CA LYS A 33 13.72 2.59 -10.04
C LYS A 33 12.44 2.26 -10.83
N LYS A 34 11.84 1.09 -10.59
CA LYS A 34 10.58 0.64 -11.21
C LYS A 34 9.37 0.80 -10.31
N ILE A 35 9.55 1.33 -9.09
CA ILE A 35 8.42 1.73 -8.25
C ILE A 35 7.85 3.00 -8.87
N HIS A 36 6.87 2.81 -9.75
CA HIS A 36 6.12 3.90 -10.34
C HIS A 36 5.32 4.59 -9.22
N GLY A 37 5.73 5.79 -8.82
CA GLY A 37 4.93 6.61 -7.91
C GLY A 37 3.75 7.29 -8.61
N ILE A 38 3.31 8.44 -8.12
CA ILE A 38 2.10 9.19 -8.54
C ILE A 38 2.00 9.36 -10.07
N VAL A 39 3.14 9.45 -10.76
CA VAL A 39 3.25 9.54 -12.23
C VAL A 39 2.63 8.32 -12.93
N GLY A 40 2.81 7.11 -12.40
CA GLY A 40 2.19 5.89 -12.95
C GLY A 40 0.67 5.87 -12.78
N ILE A 41 0.16 6.45 -11.68
CA ILE A 41 -1.29 6.60 -11.46
C ILE A 41 -1.87 7.55 -12.49
N SER A 42 -1.20 8.67 -12.81
CA SER A 42 -1.63 9.59 -13.87
C SER A 42 -1.79 8.88 -15.22
N THR A 43 -0.88 7.99 -15.60
CA THR A 43 -0.96 7.25 -16.87
C THR A 43 -2.09 6.22 -16.86
N VAL A 44 -2.30 5.53 -15.73
CA VAL A 44 -3.43 4.60 -15.54
C VAL A 44 -4.77 5.34 -15.55
N THR A 45 -4.85 6.52 -14.93
CA THR A 45 -6.04 7.38 -14.94
C THR A 45 -6.32 7.95 -16.33
N GLN A 46 -5.30 8.31 -17.11
CA GLN A 46 -5.50 8.73 -18.50
C GLN A 46 -6.01 7.61 -19.40
N GLN A 47 -5.50 6.38 -19.24
CA GLN A 47 -6.05 5.19 -19.91
C GLN A 47 -7.46 4.86 -19.41
N ALA A 48 -7.84 5.33 -18.22
CA ALA A 48 -9.14 5.07 -17.63
C ALA A 48 -10.32 5.83 -18.23
N PHE A 49 -10.06 6.87 -19.03
CA PHE A 49 -11.12 7.56 -19.78
C PHE A 49 -11.79 6.71 -20.87
N GLN A 50 -11.32 5.47 -21.08
CA GLN A 50 -11.89 4.49 -22.03
C GLN A 50 -12.59 3.30 -21.35
N PHE A 51 -12.73 3.30 -20.02
CA PHE A 51 -13.19 2.12 -19.27
C PHE A 51 -14.72 2.01 -19.18
N GLY A 52 -15.24 0.81 -19.45
CA GLY A 52 -16.64 0.46 -19.25
C GLY A 52 -16.97 0.19 -17.78
N ALA A 53 -18.23 -0.13 -17.49
CA ALA A 53 -18.71 -0.36 -16.12
C ALA A 53 -17.94 -1.48 -15.37
N ARG A 54 -17.40 -2.47 -16.11
CA ARG A 54 -16.62 -3.58 -15.55
C ARG A 54 -15.27 -3.10 -15.02
N GLU A 55 -14.57 -2.28 -15.79
CA GLU A 55 -13.25 -1.77 -15.46
C GLU A 55 -13.32 -0.73 -14.34
N ALA A 56 -14.40 0.06 -14.29
CA ALA A 56 -14.68 0.93 -13.15
C ALA A 56 -14.86 0.15 -11.84
N LEU A 57 -15.64 -0.95 -11.85
CA LEU A 57 -15.81 -1.82 -10.68
C LEU A 57 -14.48 -2.47 -10.26
N PHE A 58 -13.63 -2.84 -11.23
CA PHE A 58 -12.30 -3.38 -10.94
C PHE A 58 -11.39 -2.35 -10.26
N LEU A 59 -11.40 -1.08 -10.72
CA LEU A 59 -10.64 0.00 -10.09
C LEU A 59 -11.12 0.26 -8.65
N VAL A 60 -12.43 0.31 -8.44
CA VAL A 60 -12.99 0.46 -7.09
C VAL A 60 -12.55 -0.69 -6.19
N ALA A 61 -12.65 -1.94 -6.66
CA ALA A 61 -12.21 -3.11 -5.89
C ALA A 61 -10.70 -3.05 -5.56
N LEU A 62 -9.88 -2.61 -6.52
CA LEU A 62 -8.44 -2.46 -6.32
C LEU A 62 -8.11 -1.38 -5.28
N PHE A 63 -8.78 -0.23 -5.33
CA PHE A 63 -8.60 0.84 -4.34
C PHE A 63 -9.10 0.42 -2.95
N SER A 64 -10.27 -0.22 -2.87
CA SER A 64 -10.79 -0.76 -1.60
C SER A 64 -9.85 -1.78 -0.98
N LEU A 65 -9.29 -2.70 -1.78
CA LEU A 65 -8.30 -3.66 -1.29
C LEU A 65 -7.02 -2.97 -0.81
N SER A 66 -6.54 -1.96 -1.54
CA SER A 66 -5.35 -1.20 -1.16
C SER A 66 -5.56 -0.49 0.18
N LEU A 67 -6.72 0.14 0.39
CA LEU A 67 -7.09 0.77 1.66
C LEU A 67 -7.21 -0.25 2.79
N ALA A 68 -7.81 -1.42 2.53
CA ALA A 68 -7.91 -2.50 3.51
C ALA A 68 -6.53 -3.01 3.95
N ILE A 69 -5.59 -3.17 3.01
CA ILE A 69 -4.21 -3.57 3.30
C ILE A 69 -3.49 -2.50 4.13
N ILE A 70 -3.62 -1.23 3.74
CA ILE A 70 -3.03 -0.11 4.48
C ILE A 70 -3.58 -0.09 5.91
N ASN A 71 -4.91 -0.20 6.10
CA ASN A 71 -5.56 -0.20 7.41
C ASN A 71 -5.13 -1.36 8.32
N LEU A 72 -4.58 -2.44 7.76
CA LEU A 72 -4.05 -3.56 8.53
C LEU A 72 -2.61 -3.33 9.02
N PHE A 73 -1.94 -2.27 8.58
CA PHE A 73 -0.58 -2.00 9.02
C PHE A 73 -0.49 -1.71 10.53
N PRO A 74 0.60 -2.14 11.19
CA PRO A 74 0.74 -2.13 12.64
C PRO A 74 1.17 -0.76 13.18
N PHE A 75 0.48 0.31 12.78
CA PHE A 75 0.70 1.66 13.32
C PHE A 75 -0.62 2.30 13.73
N LEU A 76 -0.65 2.96 14.89
CA LEU A 76 -1.79 3.81 15.25
C LEU A 76 -1.80 5.04 14.33
N PRO A 77 -2.98 5.58 13.99
CA PRO A 77 -4.31 5.25 14.50
C PRO A 77 -5.06 4.15 13.71
N LEU A 78 -4.38 3.40 12.84
CA LEU A 78 -5.05 2.38 12.01
C LEU A 78 -5.53 1.18 12.83
N ASP A 79 -6.59 0.52 12.36
CA ASP A 79 -7.19 -0.65 12.99
C ASP A 79 -6.16 -1.78 13.22
N GLY A 80 -5.22 -1.97 12.29
CA GLY A 80 -4.11 -2.91 12.40
C GLY A 80 -3.19 -2.65 13.59
N GLY A 81 -3.04 -1.39 14.01
CA GLY A 81 -2.30 -1.03 15.22
C GLY A 81 -2.94 -1.61 16.48
N HIS A 82 -4.27 -1.49 16.62
CA HIS A 82 -5.00 -2.05 17.76
C HIS A 82 -4.93 -3.57 17.80
N ILE A 83 -5.02 -4.22 16.63
CA ILE A 83 -4.87 -5.67 16.50
C ILE A 83 -3.46 -6.11 16.90
N PHE A 84 -2.43 -5.42 16.41
CA PHE A 84 -1.04 -5.70 16.73
C PHE A 84 -0.76 -5.62 18.23
N TRP A 85 -1.15 -4.52 18.89
CA TRP A 85 -0.94 -4.37 20.33
C TRP A 85 -1.72 -5.38 21.15
N SER A 86 -2.95 -5.72 20.74
CA SER A 86 -3.74 -6.77 21.39
C SER A 86 -3.06 -8.14 21.31
N LEU A 87 -2.43 -8.48 20.17
CA LEU A 87 -1.62 -9.69 20.01
C LEU A 87 -0.39 -9.67 20.91
N VAL A 88 0.32 -8.53 20.96
CA VAL A 88 1.49 -8.36 21.85
C VAL A 88 1.11 -8.54 23.31
N GLU A 89 0.01 -7.95 23.76
CA GLU A 89 -0.51 -8.13 25.12
C GLU A 89 -0.85 -9.58 25.43
N LYS A 90 -1.47 -10.29 24.47
CA LYS A 90 -1.82 -11.70 24.61
C LYS A 90 -0.57 -12.58 24.75
N VAL A 91 0.48 -12.32 23.99
CA VAL A 91 1.76 -13.05 24.09
C VAL A 91 2.51 -12.69 25.38
N ARG A 92 2.49 -11.41 25.78
CA ARG A 92 3.19 -10.91 26.98
C ARG A 92 2.46 -11.24 28.29
N GLY A 93 1.16 -11.55 28.21
CA GLY A 93 0.29 -11.83 29.37
C GLY A 93 0.05 -10.61 30.28
N LYS A 94 0.50 -9.42 29.88
CA LYS A 94 0.40 -8.18 30.67
C LYS A 94 0.13 -7.00 29.73
N ARG A 95 -0.78 -6.10 30.14
CA ARG A 95 -1.11 -4.90 29.38
C ARG A 95 0.14 -4.07 29.07
N VAL A 96 0.19 -3.53 27.86
CA VAL A 96 1.23 -2.58 27.46
C VAL A 96 0.76 -1.19 27.92
N PRO A 97 1.58 -0.46 28.69
CA PRO A 97 1.19 0.89 29.10
C PRO A 97 1.00 1.79 27.89
N PHE A 98 -0.05 2.61 27.92
CA PHE A 98 -0.46 3.48 26.81
C PHE A 98 0.67 4.38 26.31
N SER A 99 1.52 4.89 27.22
CA SER A 99 2.69 5.70 26.88
C SER A 99 3.72 4.99 26.00
N VAL A 100 3.86 3.66 26.11
CA VAL A 100 4.74 2.88 25.24
C VAL A 100 4.10 2.69 23.87
N MET A 101 2.79 2.43 23.84
CA MET A 101 2.02 2.30 22.60
C MET A 101 2.06 3.59 21.77
N GLU A 102 1.86 4.72 22.42
CA GLU A 102 1.91 6.06 21.83
C GLU A 102 3.30 6.38 21.27
N ARG A 103 4.37 6.17 22.05
CA ARG A 103 5.75 6.41 21.60
C ARG A 103 6.13 5.53 20.41
N ALA A 104 5.81 4.23 20.47
CA ALA A 104 6.09 3.31 19.37
C ALA A 104 5.32 3.69 18.10
N SER A 105 4.08 4.15 18.24
CA SER A 105 3.25 4.61 17.12
C SER A 105 3.77 5.91 16.53
N ALA A 106 4.19 6.87 17.36
CA ALA A 106 4.79 8.12 16.90
C ALA A 106 6.09 7.87 16.10
N VAL A 107 6.93 6.93 16.56
CA VAL A 107 8.13 6.51 15.83
C VAL A 107 7.75 5.86 14.50
N GLY A 108 6.79 4.93 14.50
CA GLY A 108 6.31 4.28 13.27
C GLY A 108 5.74 5.28 12.25
N PHE A 109 4.92 6.22 12.72
CA PHE A 109 4.36 7.29 11.90
C PHE A 109 5.46 8.19 11.31
N LEU A 110 6.45 8.59 12.11
CA LEU A 110 7.58 9.39 11.65
C LEU A 110 8.38 8.65 10.55
N LEU A 111 8.61 7.35 10.70
CA LEU A 111 9.29 6.54 9.68
C LEU A 111 8.49 6.49 8.37
N VAL A 112 7.17 6.34 8.45
CA VAL A 112 6.29 6.39 7.26
C VAL A 112 6.33 7.76 6.60
N MET A 113 6.29 8.85 7.39
CA MET A 113 6.39 10.21 6.87
C MET A 113 7.72 10.47 6.15
N ILE A 114 8.84 9.95 6.68
CA ILE A 114 10.14 10.03 6.02
C ILE A 114 10.11 9.26 4.69
N LEU A 115 9.58 8.03 4.69
CA LEU A 115 9.47 7.22 3.48
C LEU A 115 8.59 7.90 2.42
N PHE A 116 7.48 8.52 2.85
CA PHE A 116 6.59 9.30 2.00
C PHE A 116 7.32 10.51 1.40
N ALA A 117 8.07 11.27 2.21
CA ALA A 117 8.84 12.42 1.73
C ALA A 117 9.90 12.02 0.69
N ILE A 118 10.58 10.89 0.89
CA ILE A 118 11.53 10.33 -0.08
C ILE A 118 10.80 9.95 -1.37
N GLY A 119 9.68 9.23 -1.27
CA GLY A 119 8.86 8.85 -2.42
C GLY A 119 8.36 10.06 -3.20
N LEU A 120 7.86 11.07 -2.51
CA LEU A 120 7.41 12.33 -3.10
C LEU A 120 8.55 13.07 -3.82
N THR A 121 9.73 13.11 -3.23
CA THR A 121 10.91 13.75 -3.86
C THR A 121 11.31 13.00 -5.14
N ASN A 122 11.28 11.67 -5.13
CA ASN A 122 11.52 10.86 -6.32
C ASN A 122 10.46 11.10 -7.40
N ASP A 123 9.20 11.27 -7.01
CA ASP A 123 8.10 11.57 -7.93
C ASP A 123 8.23 12.96 -8.55
N ILE A 124 8.57 13.98 -7.75
CA ILE A 124 8.84 15.35 -8.23
C ILE A 124 10.03 15.34 -9.20
N HIS A 125 11.10 14.62 -8.87
CA HIS A 125 12.26 14.49 -9.75
C HIS A 125 11.92 13.75 -11.05
N SER A 126 11.07 12.72 -10.98
CA SER A 126 10.55 12.01 -12.15
C SER A 126 9.69 12.91 -13.04
N LEU A 127 8.83 13.75 -12.46
CA LEU A 127 8.04 14.74 -13.18
C LEU A 127 8.91 15.84 -13.80
N SER A 128 9.90 16.33 -13.07
CA SER A 128 10.81 17.39 -13.52
C SER A 128 11.75 16.91 -14.62
N ASN A 129 12.21 15.66 -14.57
CA ASN A 129 13.09 15.09 -15.60
C ASN A 129 12.33 14.38 -16.73
N GLY A 130 11.04 14.05 -16.52
CA GLY A 130 10.13 13.43 -17.48
C GLY A 130 9.26 14.43 -18.24
N GLY A 131 9.35 15.73 -17.94
CA GLY A 131 8.75 16.80 -18.72
C GLY A 131 9.46 16.99 -20.07
N LEU A 132 8.87 16.44 -21.13
CA LEU A 132 9.16 16.65 -22.57
C LEU A 132 10.29 15.83 -23.20
N ASN A 133 10.17 14.50 -23.21
CA ASN A 133 10.63 13.70 -24.36
C ASN A 133 9.43 13.00 -25.01
N LEU A 134 8.59 13.79 -25.67
CA LEU A 134 7.71 13.33 -26.74
C LEU A 134 8.46 13.54 -28.07
N ARG A 135 9.09 12.48 -28.57
CA ARG A 135 9.32 12.26 -30.00
C ARG A 135 8.68 10.94 -30.37
#